data_AF-A0A8S9JX07-F1
#
_entry.id   AF-A0A8S9JX07-F1
#
_cell.length_a   1.000
_cell.length_b   1.000
_cell.length_c   1.000
_cell.angle_alpha   90.00
_cell.angle_beta   90.00
_cell.angle_gamma   90.00
#
_symmetry.space_group_name_H-M   'P 1'
#
loop_
_entity.id
_entity.type
_entity.pdbx_description
1 polymer ?
#
loop_
_entity_poly.entity_id
_entity_poly.type
_entity_poly.pdbx_seq_one_letter_code
_entity_poly.pdbx_strand_id
1 'polypeptide(L)' 'MAVYFGMLDALLAAEELPEEYKDRCQDILCNDCERKGTTRFHWLYHTCGTCGSYNTRVIRSETTTVPDCSTSS' A
#
# COMPACT_ATOMS: atom_id res chain seq x y z
N MET A 1 1.80 -19.39 -8.01
CA MET A 1 0.79 -18.96 -7.02
C MET A 1 0.65 -17.43 -7.06
N ALA A 2 0.33 -16.83 -8.22
CA ALA A 2 0.28 -15.36 -8.40
C ALA A 2 -1.12 -14.85 -8.78
N VAL A 3 -2.05 -15.76 -9.08
CA VAL A 3 -3.43 -15.44 -9.49
C VAL A 3 -4.30 -14.93 -8.35
N TYR A 4 -4.01 -15.32 -7.10
CA TYR A 4 -4.82 -14.92 -5.95
C TYR A 4 -4.67 -13.43 -5.66
N PHE A 5 -3.45 -12.90 -5.73
CA PHE A 5 -3.20 -11.48 -5.48
C PHE A 5 -3.79 -10.57 -6.56
N GLY A 6 -3.76 -10.99 -7.84
CA GLY A 6 -4.39 -10.21 -8.91
C GLY A 6 -5.92 -10.15 -8.81
N MET A 7 -6.55 -11.18 -8.26
CA MET A 7 -8.01 -11.18 -8.02
C MET A 7 -8.38 -10.32 -6.81
N LEU A 8 -7.51 -10.29 -5.78
CA LEU A 8 -7.60 -9.30 -4.72
C LEU A 8 -7.49 -7.90 -5.31
N ASP A 9 -6.43 -7.57 -6.05
CA ASP A 9 -6.24 -6.24 -6.65
C ASP A 9 -7.48 -5.73 -7.42
N ALA A 10 -8.21 -6.61 -8.13
CA ALA A 10 -9.43 -6.22 -8.82
C ALA A 10 -10.60 -5.86 -7.87
N LEU A 11 -10.80 -6.63 -6.81
CA LEU A 11 -11.82 -6.33 -5.78
C LEU A 11 -11.47 -5.06 -5.01
N LEU A 12 -10.18 -4.91 -4.75
CA LEU A 12 -9.56 -3.85 -4.00
C LEU A 12 -9.57 -2.52 -4.80
N ALA A 13 -9.37 -2.58 -6.12
CA ALA A 13 -9.51 -1.44 -7.03
C ALA A 13 -10.97 -1.03 -7.26
N ALA A 14 -11.94 -1.94 -7.08
CA ALA A 14 -13.36 -1.61 -7.11
C ALA A 14 -13.79 -0.78 -5.89
N GLU A 15 -13.04 -0.87 -4.79
CA GLU A 15 -13.20 -0.02 -3.61
C GLU A 15 -12.37 1.26 -3.80
N GLU A 16 -12.84 2.13 -4.69
CA GLU A 16 -12.15 3.37 -5.01
C GLU A 16 -12.09 4.30 -3.79
N LEU A 17 -10.87 4.60 -3.34
CA LEU A 17 -10.69 5.67 -2.36
C LEU A 17 -11.16 7.00 -2.97
N PRO A 18 -11.87 7.84 -2.19
CA PRO A 18 -12.14 9.21 -2.59
C PRO A 18 -10.82 9.93 -2.90
N GLU A 19 -10.84 10.85 -3.86
CA GLU A 19 -9.64 11.57 -4.35
C GLU A 19 -8.84 12.22 -3.21
N GLU A 20 -9.53 12.71 -2.17
CA GLU A 20 -8.93 13.28 -0.95
C GLU A 20 -8.02 12.33 -0.16
N TYR A 21 -8.13 11.02 -0.41
CA TYR A 21 -7.37 9.97 0.24
C TYR A 21 -6.43 9.22 -0.72
N LYS A 22 -6.63 9.35 -2.05
CA LYS A 22 -5.76 8.74 -3.07
C LYS A 22 -4.32 9.25 -2.99
N ASP A 23 -4.14 10.51 -2.60
CA ASP A 23 -2.82 11.14 -2.47
C ASP A 23 -2.21 10.98 -1.07
N ARG A 24 -2.87 10.24 -0.17
CA ARG A 24 -2.33 9.96 1.16
C ARG A 24 -1.43 8.75 1.10
N CYS A 25 -0.26 8.88 1.72
CA CYS A 25 0.62 7.75 1.90
C CYS A 25 0.88 7.43 3.36
N GLN A 26 1.12 6.14 3.59
CA GLN A 26 1.39 5.58 4.89
C GLN A 26 2.70 4.81 4.86
N ASP A 27 3.45 4.97 5.95
CA ASP A 27 4.67 4.20 6.16
C ASP A 27 4.31 2.84 6.70
N ILE A 28 4.77 1.82 5.97
CA ILE A 28 4.57 0.42 6.29
C ILE A 28 5.90 -0.27 6.54
N LEU A 29 5.88 -1.29 7.38
CA LEU A 29 6.96 -2.25 7.52
C LEU A 29 6.46 -3.58 6.97
N CYS A 30 7.17 -4.12 5.98
CA CYS A 30 6.90 -5.46 5.50
C CYS A 30 7.46 -6.48 6.48
N ASN A 31 6.65 -7.45 6.90
CA ASN A 31 7.09 -8.50 7.82
C ASN A 31 7.88 -9.60 7.10
N ASP A 32 7.70 -9.78 5.78
CA ASP A 32 8.39 -10.85 5.05
C ASP A 32 9.80 -10.46 4.60
N CYS A 33 10.04 -9.18 4.32
CA CYS A 33 11.37 -8.69 3.95
C CYS A 33 11.96 -7.68 4.94
N GLU A 34 11.25 -7.42 6.05
CA GLU A 34 11.66 -6.53 7.16
C GLU A 34 12.04 -5.10 6.72
N ARG A 35 11.65 -4.71 5.50
CA ARG A 35 11.92 -3.39 4.93
C ARG A 35 10.78 -2.43 5.18
N LYS A 36 11.15 -1.19 5.44
CA LYS A 36 10.23 -0.06 5.50
C LYS A 36 9.96 0.41 4.08
N GLY A 37 8.71 0.71 3.78
CA GLY A 37 8.29 1.29 2.52
C GLY A 37 7.14 2.26 2.75
N THR A 38 6.94 3.15 1.80
CA THR A 38 5.81 4.07 1.81
C THR A 38 4.87 3.61 0.70
N THR A 39 3.61 3.36 1.03
CA THR A 39 2.60 2.95 0.05
C THR A 39 1.39 3.86 0.12
N ARG A 40 0.63 3.89 -0.96
CA ARG A 40 -0.66 4.55 -1.00
C ARG A 40 -1.57 3.99 0.07
N PHE A 41 -2.27 4.89 0.74
CA PHE A 41 -3.25 4.52 1.73
C PHE A 41 -4.36 3.71 1.06
N HIS A 42 -4.68 2.58 1.67
CA HIS A 42 -5.89 1.83 1.41
C HIS A 42 -6.52 1.44 2.73
N TRP A 43 -7.85 1.33 2.76
CA TRP A 43 -8.62 0.95 3.94
C TRP A 43 -8.24 -0.40 4.54
N LEU A 44 -7.83 -1.36 3.70
CA LEU A 44 -7.75 -2.76 4.08
C LEU A 44 -6.37 -3.38 3.86
N TYR A 45 -5.55 -2.82 2.98
CA TYR A 45 -4.34 -3.51 2.51
C TYR A 45 -3.23 -2.54 2.09
N HIS A 46 -2.01 -3.02 2.22
CA HIS A 46 -0.81 -2.28 1.87
C HIS A 46 0.20 -3.23 1.25
N THR A 47 0.47 -3.02 -0.03
CA THR A 47 1.42 -3.85 -0.77
C THR A 47 2.83 -3.32 -0.57
N CYS A 48 3.75 -4.20 -0.20
CA CYS A 48 5.17 -3.88 -0.17
C CYS A 48 5.69 -3.73 -1.60
N GLY A 49 6.08 -2.53 -2.00
CA GLY A 49 6.69 -2.28 -3.31
C GLY A 49 8.00 -3.04 -3.56
N THR A 50 8.65 -3.57 -2.51
CA THR A 50 9.93 -4.28 -2.64
C THR A 50 9.80 -5.78 -2.90
N CYS A 51 8.77 -6.43 -2.37
CA CYS A 51 8.60 -7.90 -2.50
C CYS A 51 7.21 -8.31 -2.99
N GLY A 52 6.29 -7.37 -3.16
CA GLY A 52 4.90 -7.63 -3.55
C GLY A 52 4.05 -8.28 -2.45
N SER A 53 4.58 -8.43 -1.23
CA SER A 53 3.81 -9.00 -0.12
C SER A 53 2.80 -8.00 0.44
N TYR A 54 1.65 -8.51 0.85
CA TYR A 54 0.61 -7.80 1.56
C TYR A 54 0.75 -7.92 3.10
N ASN A 55 1.69 -8.75 3.59
CA ASN A 55 1.98 -8.92 5.01
C ASN A 55 2.81 -7.74 5.52
N THR A 56 2.20 -6.57 5.54
CA THR A 56 2.82 -5.32 5.97
C THR A 56 2.01 -4.72 7.13
N ARG A 57 2.68 -3.97 8.01
CA ARG A 57 2.06 -3.25 9.12
C ARG A 57 2.30 -1.76 8.99
N VAL A 58 1.29 -0.94 9.28
CA VAL A 58 1.45 0.52 9.34
C VAL A 58 2.29 0.86 10.56
N ILE A 59 3.41 1.54 10.33
CA ILE A 59 4.31 2.03 11.39
C ILE A 59 4.11 3.52 11.66
N ARG A 60 3.44 4.24 10.74
CA ARG A 60 3.13 5.65 10.89
C ARG A 60 1.73 5.95 10.35
N SER A 61 0.81 6.30 11.26
CA SER A 61 -0.59 6.61 10.94
C SER A 61 -0.84 8.07 10.59
N GLU A 62 0.18 8.94 10.73
CA GLU A 62 0.11 10.32 10.24
C GLU A 62 0.16 10.29 8.71
N THR A 63 -1.03 10.39 8.10
CA THR A 63 -1.15 10.60 6.66
C THR A 63 -0.58 11.97 6.33
N THR A 64 0.69 12.03 5.96
CA THR A 64 1.27 13.25 5.43
C THR A 64 0.78 13.37 4.00
N THR A 65 0.15 14.49 3.66
CA THR A 65 -0.17 14.86 2.27
C THR A 65 1.14 15.16 1.55
N VAL A 66 1.93 14.13 1.26
CA VAL A 66 3.12 14.24 0.41
C VAL A 66 2.72 13.89 -1.02
N PRO A 67 2.87 14.81 -1.98
CA PRO A 67 2.48 14.59 -3.37
C PRO A 67 3.39 13.61 -4.12
N ASP A 68 4.46 13.11 -3.49
CA ASP A 68 5.45 12.21 -4.11
C ASP A 68 5.50 10.88 -3.37
N CYS A 69 4.39 10.15 -3.41
CA CYS A 69 4.40 8.75 -3.07
C CYS A 69 4.81 7.96 -4.31
N SER A 70 6.08 8.14 -4.67
CA SER A 70 6.67 7.50 -5.83
C SER A 70 6.74 6.00 -5.58
N THR A 71 5.87 5.28 -6.28
CA THR A 71 6.22 4.03 -6.95
C THR A 71 7.65 4.14 -7.47
N SER A 72 8.61 3.61 -6.73
CA SER A 72 9.88 3.22 -7.31
C SER A 72 9.58 2.10 -8.30
N SER A 73 9.80 2.42 -9.57
CA SER A 73 9.66 1.55 -10.74
C SER A 73 10.30 0.16 -10.59
#